data_AF-A0A0Q4I7L0-F1
#
_entry.id   AF-A0A0Q4I7L0-F1
#
_cell.length_a   1.000
_cell.length_b   1.000
_cell.length_c   1.000
_cell.angle_alpha   90.00
_cell.angle_beta   90.00
_cell.angle_gamma   90.00
#
_symmetry.space_group_name_H-M   'P 1'
#
loop_
_entity.id
_entity.type
_entity.pdbx_description
1 polymer ?
#
loop_
_entity_poly.entity_id
_entity_poly.type
_entity_poly.pdbx_seq_one_letter_code
_entity_poly.pdbx_strand_id
1 'polypeptide(L)' 'MIEDHDHIDAIFLVARYGREAPQVADGQRLQAADRGDRSEVRRWRGIRRFIRRSIGPMEAVPVKNR' A
#
# COMPACT_ATOMS: atom_id res chain seq x y z
N MET A 1 -6.65 -13.37 -2.64
CA MET A 1 -7.46 -12.57 -1.71
C MET A 1 -6.48 -12.00 -0.70
N ILE A 2 -6.64 -10.76 -0.25
CA ILE A 2 -5.84 -10.21 0.87
C ILE A 2 -6.45 -10.82 2.13
N GLU A 3 -5.63 -11.39 2.99
CA GLU A 3 -6.09 -11.96 4.27
C GLU A 3 -6.35 -10.85 5.28
N ASP A 4 -7.15 -11.10 6.32
CA ASP A 4 -7.49 -10.07 7.32
C ASP A 4 -6.25 -9.49 8.01
N HIS A 5 -5.20 -10.30 8.17
CA HIS A 5 -3.91 -9.84 8.69
C HIS A 5 -3.21 -8.83 7.76
N ASP A 6 -3.31 -8.99 6.44
CA ASP A 6 -2.73 -8.07 5.46
C ASP A 6 -3.46 -6.71 5.44
N HIS A 7 -4.75 -6.69 5.76
CA HIS A 7 -5.50 -5.44 5.93
C HIS A 7 -4.99 -4.67 7.16
N ILE A 8 -4.74 -5.36 8.27
CA ILE A 8 -4.21 -4.75 9.48
C ILE A 8 -2.83 -4.14 9.20
N ASP A 9 -1.95 -4.86 8.52
CA ASP A 9 -0.63 -4.34 8.14
C ASP A 9 -0.74 -3.11 7.23
N ALA A 10 -1.67 -3.12 6.28
CA ALA A 10 -1.91 -1.98 5.42
C ALA A 10 -2.33 -0.74 6.24
N ILE A 11 -3.21 -0.90 7.24
CA ILE A 11 -3.64 0.19 8.13
C ILE A 11 -2.43 0.72 8.92
N PHE A 12 -1.62 -0.16 9.51
CA PHE A 12 -0.42 0.26 10.25
C PHE A 12 0.60 0.97 9.37
N LEU A 13 0.80 0.50 8.14
CA LEU A 13 1.66 1.16 7.16
C LEU A 13 1.18 2.57 6.84
N VAL A 14 -0.13 2.76 6.63
CA VAL A 14 -0.70 4.09 6.38
C VAL A 14 -0.61 4.98 7.62
N ALA A 15 -0.88 4.44 8.81
CA ALA A 15 -0.75 5.20 10.06
C ALA A 15 0.69 5.67 10.31
N ARG A 16 1.69 4.85 9.96
CA ARG A 16 3.10 5.16 10.19
C ARG A 16 3.74 6.03 9.12
N TYR A 17 3.42 5.78 7.85
CA TYR A 17 4.11 6.39 6.70
C TYR A 17 3.21 7.29 5.85
N GLY A 18 1.91 7.38 6.17
CA GLY A 18 0.96 8.23 5.46
C GLY A 18 0.97 7.99 3.94
N ARG A 19 1.25 9.05 3.18
CA ARG A 19 1.29 9.04 1.71
C ARG A 19 2.43 8.19 1.13
N GLU A 20 3.46 7.88 1.91
CA GLU A 20 4.60 7.08 1.47
C GLU A 20 4.36 5.57 1.63
N ALA A 21 3.30 5.17 2.35
CA ALA A 21 2.97 3.76 2.58
C ALA A 21 2.93 2.87 1.32
N PRO A 22 2.44 3.32 0.13
CA PRO A 22 2.53 2.54 -1.10
C PRO A 22 3.95 2.27 -1.58
N GLN A 23 4.89 3.19 -1.31
CA GLN A 23 6.29 3.08 -1.71
C GLN A 23 7.02 2.14 -0.76
N VAL A 24 6.76 2.24 0.54
CA VAL A 24 7.29 1.30 1.54
C VAL A 24 6.85 -0.13 1.24
N ALA A 25 5.57 -0.35 0.92
CA ALA A 25 5.07 -1.66 0.52
C ALA A 25 5.72 -2.17 -0.78
N ASP A 26 6.08 -1.29 -1.71
CA ASP A 26 6.81 -1.69 -2.93
C ASP A 26 8.27 -2.06 -2.63
N GLY A 27 8.93 -1.34 -1.71
CA GLY A 27 10.27 -1.68 -1.24
C GLY A 27 10.33 -3.07 -0.60
N GLN A 28 9.34 -3.39 0.25
CA GLN A 28 9.22 -4.73 0.85
C GLN A 28 8.95 -5.81 -0.21
N ARG A 29 8.13 -5.51 -1.22
CA ARG A 29 7.91 -6.40 -2.36
C ARG A 29 9.20 -6.69 -3.13
N LEU A 30 10.05 -5.69 -3.34
CA LEU A 30 11.34 -5.87 -4.02
C LEU A 30 12.29 -6.73 -3.18
N GLN A 31 12.40 -6.49 -1.87
CA GLN A 31 13.20 -7.32 -0.97
C GLN A 31 12.72 -8.78 -0.92
N ALA A 32 11.40 -9.00 -0.98
CA ALA A 32 10.84 -10.35 -1.08
C ALA A 32 11.18 -11.01 -2.44
N ALA A 33 11.18 -10.23 -3.53
CA ALA A 33 11.56 -10.72 -4.84
C ALA A 33 13.05 -11.12 -4.90
N ASP A 34 13.94 -10.32 -4.29
CA ASP A 34 15.37 -10.60 -4.20
C ASP A 34 15.66 -11.88 -3.41
N ARG A 35 14.85 -12.17 -2.38
CA ARG A 35 14.91 -13.43 -1.62
C ARG A 35 14.24 -14.61 -2.32
N GLY A 36 13.58 -14.39 -3.46
CA GLY A 36 12.83 -15.41 -4.18
C GLY A 36 11.49 -15.80 -3.54
N ASP A 37 11.01 -15.07 -2.53
CA ASP A 37 9.75 -15.36 -1.84
C ASP A 37 8.55 -14.86 -2.64
N ARG A 38 8.01 -15.75 -3.48
CA ARG A 38 6.85 -15.45 -4.33
C ARG A 38 5.58 -15.19 -3.53
N SER A 39 5.42 -15.76 -2.35
CA SER A 39 4.22 -15.59 -1.51
C SER A 39 4.23 -14.19 -0.90
N GLU A 40 5.36 -13.79 -0.34
CA GLU A 40 5.54 -12.46 0.23
C GLU A 40 5.46 -11.35 -0.85
N VAL A 41 5.98 -11.60 -2.06
CA VAL A 41 5.77 -10.70 -3.21
C VAL A 41 4.29 -10.48 -3.52
N ARG A 42 3.46 -11.54 -3.48
CA ARG A 42 2.01 -11.43 -3.72
C ARG A 42 1.32 -10.66 -2.59
N ARG A 43 1.72 -10.91 -1.34
CA ARG A 43 1.22 -10.21 -0.15
C ARG A 43 1.46 -8.70 -0.26
N TRP A 44 2.71 -8.28 -0.46
CA TRP A 44 3.06 -6.86 -0.57
C TRP A 44 2.42 -6.18 -1.78
N ARG A 45 2.24 -6.90 -2.89
CA ARG A 45 1.46 -6.41 -4.04
C ARG A 45 0.00 -6.16 -3.68
N GLY A 46 -0.62 -7.05 -2.90
CA GLY A 46 -1.96 -6.90 -2.37
C GLY A 46 -2.07 -5.67 -1.47
N ILE A 47 -1.24 -5.60 -0.44
CA ILE A 47 -1.18 -4.48 0.52
C ILE A 47 -1.03 -3.14 -0.22
N ARG A 48 -0.06 -3.03 -1.14
CA ARG A 48 0.13 -1.82 -1.94
C ARG A 48 -1.10 -1.42 -2.75
N ARG A 49 -1.78 -2.40 -3.35
CA ARG A 49 -3.01 -2.16 -4.13
C ARG A 49 -4.14 -1.66 -3.22
N PHE A 50 -4.30 -2.25 -2.05
CA PHE A 50 -5.29 -1.81 -1.06
C PHE A 50 -5.00 -0.38 -0.63
N ILE A 51 -3.78 -0.08 -0.21
CA ILE A 51 -3.37 1.26 0.22
C ILE A 51 -3.64 2.30 -0.89
N ARG A 52 -3.24 2.04 -2.13
CA ARG A 52 -3.50 2.96 -3.25
C ARG A 52 -4.99 3.21 -3.49
N ARG A 53 -5.83 2.19 -3.29
CA ARG A 53 -7.28 2.33 -3.41
C ARG A 53 -7.88 3.15 -2.27
N SER A 54 -7.42 2.92 -1.04
CA SER A 54 -7.93 3.60 0.16
C SER A 54 -7.46 5.05 0.27
N ILE A 55 -6.24 5.35 -0.19
CA ILE A 55 -5.65 6.69 -0.15
C ILE A 55 -6.11 7.55 -1.35
N GLY A 56 -6.54 6.92 -2.44
CA GLY A 56 -6.95 7.57 -3.70
C GLY A 56 -5.85 8.43 -4.35
N PRO A 57 -5.97 8.77 -5.65
CA PRO A 57 -5.31 9.97 -6.15
C PRO A 57 -5.94 11.15 -5.40
N MET A 58 -5.22 11.78 -4.49
CA MET A 58 -5.60 13.08 -3.96
C MET A 58 -5.28 14.14 -5.02
N GLU A 59 -5.84 13.98 -6.22
CA GLU A 59 -5.85 15.04 -7.22
C GLU A 59 -7.03 15.96 -6.91
N ALA A 60 -6.66 17.19 -6.56
CA ALA A 60 -7.43 18.42 -6.61
C ALA A 60 -8.96 18.25 -6.57
N VAL A 61 -9.54 18.35 -5.38
CA VAL A 61 -10.88 18.96 -5.31
C VAL A 61 -10.69 20.38 -5.84
N PRO A 62 -11.22 20.77 -7.01
CA PRO A 62 -11.18 22.16 -7.40
C PRO A 62 -12.00 22.91 -6.36
N VAL A 63 -11.34 23.74 -5.56
CA VAL A 63 -12.02 24.70 -4.70
C VAL A 63 -12.76 25.65 -5.66
N LYS A 64 -14.02 25.32 -5.97
CA LYS A 64 -14.92 26.24 -6.63
C LYS A 64 -15.26 27.30 -5.58
N ASN A 65 -14.50 28.38 -5.56
CA ASN A 65 -14.95 29.62 -4.97
C ASN A 65 -16.22 30.05 -5.73
N ARG A 66 -17.36 29.93 -5.07
CA ARG A 66 -18.59 30.64 -5.43
C ARG A 66 -19.03 31.44 -4.22
#